data_AF-A0A168QNG5-F1
#
_entry.id   AF-A0A168QNG5-F1
#
_cell.length_a   1.000
_cell.length_b   1.000
_cell.length_c   1.000
_cell.angle_alpha   90.00
_cell.angle_beta   90.00
_cell.angle_gamma   90.00
#
_symmetry.space_group_name_H-M   'P 1'
#
loop_
_entity.id
_entity.type
_entity.pdbx_description
1 polymer ?
#
loop_
_entity_poly.entity_id
_entity_poly.type
_entity_poly.pdbx_seq_one_letter_code
_entity_poly.pdbx_strand_id
1 'polypeptide(L)'
;MIIYQPEDELLELDELNPVEKYKRLRTQLIKPQRELQFEESELDVGELSLIALYVIDKVIKKELDVKYNYYIQDDMSVKFLLNNNLGYELQSKQFLKYLIRVDDAKLIYRFTCAKKFEVNNERTKQLRINSWGRQYIDDQHLLNKYSNDVEKMTLCFSNYLKENRSIYVELTELLLQPITSSISYDITQRNQFLDIKLLS
;
A
#
# COMPACT_ATOMS: atom_id res chain seq x y z
N MET A 1 -20.49 3.40 -36.52
CA MET A 1 -19.29 3.70 -35.70
C MET A 1 -19.81 4.20 -34.36
N ILE A 2 -19.85 3.33 -33.36
CA ILE A 2 -20.36 3.71 -32.03
C ILE A 2 -19.25 4.49 -31.34
N ILE A 3 -19.50 5.76 -31.07
CA ILE A 3 -18.58 6.60 -30.29
C ILE A 3 -18.80 6.19 -28.83
N TYR A 4 -17.89 5.39 -28.27
CA TYR A 4 -17.90 5.07 -26.85
C TYR A 4 -17.70 6.35 -26.06
N GLN A 5 -18.67 6.72 -25.21
CA GLN A 5 -18.55 7.90 -24.37
C GLN A 5 -17.73 7.53 -23.11
N PRO A 6 -16.87 8.42 -22.59
CA PRO A 6 -16.13 8.20 -21.34
C PRO A 6 -17.03 7.87 -20.13
N GLU A 7 -18.29 8.28 -20.17
CA GLU A 7 -19.30 8.00 -19.14
C GLU A 7 -19.72 6.53 -19.10
N ASP A 8 -19.82 5.88 -20.27
CA ASP A 8 -20.17 4.45 -20.36
C ASP A 8 -19.06 3.57 -19.77
N GLU A 9 -17.79 3.97 -19.95
CA GLU A 9 -16.65 3.27 -19.36
C GLU A 9 -16.62 3.35 -17.83
N LEU A 10 -17.04 4.48 -17.26
CA LEU A 10 -17.11 4.65 -15.80
C LEU A 10 -18.18 3.74 -15.18
N LEU A 11 -19.35 3.63 -15.83
CA LEU A 11 -20.43 2.75 -15.38
C LEU A 11 -20.01 1.28 -15.44
N GLU A 12 -19.37 0.85 -16.52
CA GLU A 12 -18.85 -0.52 -16.62
C GLU A 12 -17.81 -0.83 -15.54
N LEU A 13 -16.91 0.11 -15.24
CA LEU A 13 -15.91 -0.08 -14.19
C LEU A 13 -16.54 -0.14 -12.79
N ASP A 14 -17.75 0.38 -12.59
CA ASP A 14 -18.47 0.30 -11.32
C ASP A 14 -19.17 -1.06 -11.12
N GLU A 15 -19.60 -1.69 -12.22
CA GLU A 15 -20.23 -3.02 -12.19
C GLU A 15 -19.22 -4.17 -11.94
N LEU A 16 -17.93 -3.94 -12.23
CA LEU A 16 -16.90 -4.94 -12.01
C LEU A 16 -16.59 -5.13 -10.51
N ASN A 17 -16.36 -6.37 -10.12
CA ASN A 17 -15.78 -6.64 -8.80
C ASN A 17 -14.34 -6.07 -8.73
N PRO A 18 -13.81 -5.80 -7.52
CA PRO A 18 -12.47 -5.21 -7.33
C PRO A 18 -11.32 -5.89 -8.08
N VAL A 19 -11.34 -7.23 -8.17
CA VAL A 19 -10.29 -8.01 -8.86
C VAL A 19 -10.33 -7.78 -10.36
N GLU A 20 -11.51 -7.87 -10.98
CA GLU A 20 -11.71 -7.63 -12.41
C GLU A 20 -11.45 -6.17 -12.77
N LYS A 21 -11.90 -5.25 -11.92
CA LYS A 21 -11.66 -3.81 -12.06
C LYS A 21 -10.17 -3.51 -12.13
N TYR A 22 -9.37 -4.06 -11.21
CA TYR A 22 -7.92 -3.87 -11.25
C TYR A 22 -7.28 -4.45 -12.51
N LYS A 23 -7.69 -5.67 -12.93
CA LYS A 23 -7.21 -6.29 -14.17
C LYS A 23 -7.51 -5.42 -15.40
N ARG A 24 -8.64 -4.73 -15.45
CA ARG A 24 -8.95 -3.77 -16.53
C ARG A 24 -8.11 -2.50 -16.42
N LEU A 25 -8.07 -1.88 -15.24
CA LEU A 25 -7.32 -0.65 -14.99
C LEU A 25 -5.81 -0.79 -15.26
N ARG A 26 -5.19 -1.93 -14.92
CA ARG A 26 -3.76 -2.16 -15.19
C ARG A 26 -3.46 -2.19 -16.69
N THR A 27 -4.35 -2.76 -17.50
CA THR A 27 -4.13 -2.84 -18.97
C THR A 27 -4.18 -1.48 -19.65
N GLN A 28 -4.95 -0.53 -19.10
CA GLN A 28 -4.99 0.85 -19.59
C GLN A 28 -3.67 1.61 -19.32
N LEU A 29 -2.90 1.21 -18.30
CA LEU A 29 -1.59 1.81 -18.02
C LEU A 29 -0.50 1.29 -18.97
N ILE A 30 -0.59 0.02 -19.33
CA ILE A 30 0.39 -0.67 -20.19
C ILE A 30 0.18 -0.31 -21.68
N LYS A 31 -1.06 -0.05 -22.12
CA LYS A 31 -1.37 0.31 -23.51
C LYS A 31 -0.62 1.54 -24.07
N PRO A 32 -0.47 2.68 -23.37
CA PRO A 32 0.30 3.82 -23.88
C PRO A 32 1.83 3.59 -23.93
N GLN A 33 2.35 2.46 -23.42
CA GLN A 33 3.79 2.13 -23.46
C GLN A 33 4.13 1.11 -24.56
N ARG A 34 3.14 0.45 -25.17
CA ARG A 34 3.33 -0.60 -26.18
C ARG A 34 3.74 -0.12 -27.58
N GLU A 35 3.97 1.18 -27.79
CA GLU A 35 4.68 1.65 -28.99
C GLU A 35 6.21 1.47 -28.89
N LEU A 36 6.72 0.97 -27.75
CA LEU A 36 8.10 0.51 -27.59
C LEU A 36 8.09 -0.99 -27.29
N GLN A 37 8.59 -1.78 -28.24
CA GLN A 37 8.72 -3.23 -28.14
C GLN A 37 9.67 -3.63 -27.01
N PHE A 38 9.16 -4.21 -25.92
CA PHE A 38 9.93 -5.08 -25.02
C PHE A 38 9.06 -6.22 -24.47
N GLU A 39 9.69 -7.39 -24.36
CA GLU A 39 9.15 -8.69 -23.97
C GLU A 39 8.77 -8.78 -22.48
N GLU A 40 8.06 -9.86 -22.15
CA GLU A 40 7.46 -10.26 -20.87
C GLU A 40 8.26 -9.96 -19.58
N SER A 41 7.80 -8.96 -18.83
CA SER A 41 7.43 -8.99 -17.40
C SER A 41 7.62 -7.58 -16.81
N GLU A 42 6.81 -6.61 -17.25
CA GLU A 42 6.80 -5.31 -16.57
C GLU A 42 6.41 -5.54 -15.10
N LEU A 43 7.33 -5.20 -14.20
CA LEU A 43 7.08 -5.11 -12.76
C LEU A 43 5.86 -4.20 -12.53
N ASP A 44 4.72 -4.79 -12.18
CA ASP A 44 3.53 -4.02 -11.84
C ASP A 44 3.72 -3.43 -10.44
N VAL A 45 4.04 -2.14 -10.41
CA VAL A 45 4.23 -1.36 -9.16
C VAL A 45 2.98 -1.41 -8.27
N GLY A 46 1.78 -1.54 -8.83
CA GLY A 46 0.55 -1.68 -8.04
C GLY A 46 0.45 -3.05 -7.37
N GLU A 47 0.83 -4.12 -8.07
CA GLU A 47 0.95 -5.46 -7.47
C GLU A 47 2.03 -5.50 -6.39
N LEU A 48 3.19 -4.88 -6.64
CA LEU A 48 4.24 -4.73 -5.63
C LEU A 48 3.78 -3.90 -4.43
N SER A 49 2.95 -2.88 -4.63
CA SER A 49 2.38 -2.08 -3.53
C SER A 49 1.45 -2.93 -2.65
N LEU A 50 0.65 -3.82 -3.24
CA LEU A 50 -0.18 -4.78 -2.50
C LEU A 50 0.69 -5.75 -1.69
N ILE A 51 1.77 -6.27 -2.30
CA ILE A 51 2.73 -7.14 -1.63
C ILE A 51 3.41 -6.41 -0.47
N ALA A 52 3.84 -5.16 -0.66
CA ALA A 52 4.47 -4.37 0.39
C ALA A 52 3.52 -4.19 1.59
N LEU A 53 2.26 -3.83 1.35
CA LEU A 53 1.25 -3.74 2.41
C LEU A 53 1.02 -5.09 3.12
N TYR A 54 0.96 -6.19 2.36
CA TYR A 54 0.84 -7.54 2.90
C TYR A 54 2.04 -7.92 3.78
N VAL A 55 3.26 -7.64 3.31
CA VAL A 55 4.51 -7.89 4.03
C VAL A 55 4.56 -7.08 5.31
N ILE A 56 4.23 -5.79 5.26
CA ILE A 56 4.21 -4.93 6.45
C ILE A 56 3.27 -5.51 7.52
N ASP A 57 2.04 -5.84 7.13
CA ASP A 57 1.06 -6.46 8.05
C ASP A 57 1.58 -7.78 8.63
N LYS A 58 2.13 -8.66 7.79
CA LYS A 58 2.65 -9.97 8.21
C LYS A 58 3.82 -9.84 9.19
N VAL A 59 4.77 -8.95 8.90
CA VAL A 59 5.97 -8.74 9.71
C VAL A 59 5.61 -8.14 11.06
N ILE A 60 4.75 -7.12 11.11
CA ILE A 60 4.29 -6.53 12.38
C ILE A 60 3.64 -7.58 13.27
N LYS A 61 2.70 -8.36 12.72
CA LYS A 61 2.01 -9.42 13.47
C LYS A 61 2.96 -10.46 14.02
N LYS A 62 3.95 -10.86 13.22
CA LYS A 62 4.93 -11.87 13.60
C LYS A 62 5.92 -11.36 14.64
N GLU A 63 6.54 -10.21 14.42
CA GLU A 63 7.66 -9.72 15.23
C GLU A 63 7.20 -9.04 16.54
N LEU A 64 5.95 -8.55 16.59
CA LEU A 64 5.36 -7.91 17.76
C LEU A 64 4.29 -8.78 18.45
N ASP A 65 3.98 -9.96 17.92
CA ASP A 65 2.94 -10.88 18.41
C ASP A 65 1.56 -10.21 18.57
N VAL A 66 1.19 -9.42 17.56
CA VAL A 66 -0.10 -8.71 17.51
C VAL A 66 -1.04 -9.33 16.48
N LYS A 67 -2.35 -9.24 16.71
CA LYS A 67 -3.37 -9.76 15.78
C LYS A 67 -4.03 -8.68 14.92
N TYR A 68 -3.87 -7.41 15.31
CA TYR A 68 -4.52 -6.29 14.65
C TYR A 68 -3.87 -5.97 13.29
N ASN A 69 -4.68 -5.52 12.32
CA ASN A 69 -4.19 -5.04 11.03
C ASN A 69 -4.09 -3.51 11.08
N TYR A 70 -2.89 -3.00 11.34
CA TYR A 70 -2.66 -1.56 11.41
C TYR A 70 -2.80 -0.89 10.03
N TYR A 71 -3.22 0.36 10.03
CA TYR A 71 -3.06 1.24 8.88
C TYR A 71 -1.62 1.73 8.82
N ILE A 72 -1.17 2.05 7.62
CA ILE A 72 0.07 2.77 7.36
C ILE A 72 -0.27 4.25 7.23
N GLN A 73 0.51 5.14 7.83
CA GLN A 73 0.17 6.57 7.89
C GLN A 73 0.13 7.24 6.53
N ASP A 74 1.05 6.87 5.63
CA ASP A 74 1.25 7.56 4.37
C ASP A 74 1.71 6.64 3.24
N ASP A 75 1.45 7.09 2.01
CA ASP A 75 1.88 6.37 0.81
C ASP A 75 3.42 6.24 0.74
N MET A 76 4.16 7.16 1.36
CA MET A 76 5.63 7.19 1.32
C MET A 76 6.26 6.05 2.11
N SER A 77 5.60 5.56 3.15
CA SER A 77 6.01 4.37 3.91
C SER A 77 6.03 3.12 3.00
N VAL A 78 5.04 2.98 2.12
CA VAL A 78 5.01 1.89 1.13
C VAL A 78 6.10 2.09 0.08
N LYS A 79 6.24 3.33 -0.45
CA LYS A 79 7.30 3.66 -1.41
C LYS A 79 8.70 3.36 -0.85
N PHE A 80 8.94 3.67 0.44
CA PHE A 80 10.21 3.41 1.10
C PHE A 80 10.58 1.92 1.04
N LEU A 81 9.64 1.04 1.40
CA LEU A 81 9.89 -0.40 1.34
C LEU A 81 10.13 -0.88 -0.10
N LEU A 82 9.37 -0.35 -1.07
CA LEU A 82 9.56 -0.67 -2.48
C LEU A 82 10.93 -0.23 -3.00
N ASN A 83 11.38 0.99 -2.70
CA ASN A 83 12.68 1.50 -3.14
C ASN A 83 13.84 0.66 -2.58
N ASN A 84 13.76 0.25 -1.31
CA ASN A 84 14.74 -0.63 -0.68
C ASN A 84 14.74 -2.03 -1.29
N ASN A 85 13.62 -2.49 -1.85
CA ASN A 85 13.52 -3.77 -2.56
C ASN A 85 14.06 -3.70 -4.00
N LEU A 86 13.68 -2.65 -4.74
CA LEU A 86 13.93 -2.51 -6.18
C LEU A 86 15.38 -2.13 -6.50
N GLY A 87 16.13 -1.60 -5.52
CA GLY A 87 17.52 -1.16 -5.73
C GLY A 87 17.64 0.13 -6.56
N TYR A 88 16.52 0.79 -6.85
CA TYR A 88 16.46 2.10 -7.49
C TYR A 88 15.33 2.94 -6.89
N GLU A 89 15.41 4.26 -7.06
CA GLU A 89 14.37 5.17 -6.57
C GLU A 89 13.21 5.28 -7.57
N LEU A 90 12.03 4.80 -7.17
CA LEU A 90 10.80 4.97 -7.93
C LEU A 90 10.31 6.43 -7.86
N GLN A 91 10.02 7.02 -9.02
CA GLN A 91 9.52 8.39 -9.09
C GLN A 91 8.15 8.52 -8.40
N SER A 92 7.97 9.53 -7.53
CA SER A 92 6.76 9.66 -6.69
C SER A 92 5.47 9.76 -7.51
N LYS A 93 5.50 10.49 -8.64
CA LYS A 93 4.34 10.61 -9.54
C LYS A 93 3.96 9.27 -10.18
N GLN A 94 4.97 8.48 -10.56
CA GLN A 94 4.76 7.15 -11.13
C GLN A 94 4.17 6.22 -10.07
N PHE A 95 4.80 6.11 -8.91
CA PHE A 95 4.30 5.33 -7.77
C PHE A 95 2.83 5.65 -7.44
N LEU A 96 2.51 6.94 -7.25
CA LEU A 96 1.16 7.37 -6.92
C LEU A 96 0.15 7.01 -8.01
N LYS A 97 0.53 7.03 -9.29
CA LYS A 97 -0.36 6.63 -10.40
C LYS A 97 -0.79 5.18 -10.25
N TYR A 98 0.12 4.26 -9.93
CA TYR A 98 -0.20 2.85 -9.72
C TYR A 98 -1.01 2.66 -8.44
N LEU A 99 -0.61 3.29 -7.34
CA LEU A 99 -1.32 3.17 -6.06
C LEU A 99 -2.77 3.70 -6.13
N ILE A 100 -3.01 4.78 -6.88
CA ILE A 100 -4.36 5.30 -7.12
C ILE A 100 -5.20 4.26 -7.88
N ARG A 101 -4.65 3.51 -8.83
CA ARG A 101 -5.41 2.45 -9.50
C ARG A 101 -5.76 1.29 -8.58
N VAL A 102 -4.86 0.94 -7.66
CA VAL A 102 -5.14 -0.05 -6.61
C VAL A 102 -6.29 0.41 -5.70
N ASP A 103 -6.31 1.71 -5.36
CA ASP A 103 -7.36 2.37 -4.57
C ASP A 103 -8.69 2.48 -5.35
N ASP A 104 -8.66 2.88 -6.62
CA ASP A 104 -9.83 2.95 -7.51
C ASP A 104 -10.47 1.58 -7.72
N ALA A 105 -9.64 0.53 -7.80
CA ALA A 105 -10.08 -0.85 -7.83
C ALA A 105 -10.63 -1.35 -6.48
N LYS A 106 -10.49 -0.59 -5.39
CA LYS A 106 -10.90 -0.97 -4.03
C LYS A 106 -10.18 -2.21 -3.50
N LEU A 107 -8.90 -2.39 -3.84
CA LEU A 107 -8.06 -3.46 -3.27
C LEU A 107 -7.36 -3.05 -1.95
N ILE A 108 -7.37 -1.75 -1.65
CA ILE A 108 -6.88 -1.20 -0.38
C ILE A 108 -7.94 -0.27 0.21
N TYR A 109 -7.90 -0.10 1.53
CA TYR A 109 -8.47 1.08 2.15
C TYR A 109 -7.44 2.20 2.02
N ARG A 110 -7.84 3.35 1.48
CA ARG A 110 -6.97 4.54 1.41
C ARG A 110 -7.78 5.83 1.53
N PHE A 111 -7.60 6.55 2.63
CA PHE A 111 -8.42 7.74 2.91
C PHE A 111 -7.69 8.74 3.82
N THR A 112 -8.15 9.98 3.79
CA THR A 112 -7.54 11.07 4.55
C THR A 112 -7.69 10.85 6.06
N CYS A 113 -6.59 10.96 6.80
CA CYS A 113 -6.58 10.75 8.26
C CYS A 113 -6.36 12.04 9.08
N ALA A 114 -6.06 13.17 8.42
CA ALA A 114 -5.54 14.37 9.08
C ALA A 114 -6.39 14.89 10.24
N LYS A 115 -7.72 14.91 10.13
CA LYS A 115 -8.58 15.39 11.21
C LYS A 115 -8.61 14.47 12.43
N LYS A 116 -8.56 13.14 12.21
CA LYS A 116 -8.66 12.16 13.30
C LYS A 116 -7.37 12.13 14.13
N PHE A 117 -6.23 12.39 13.51
CA PHE A 117 -4.90 12.29 14.13
C PHE A 117 -4.13 13.60 14.14
N GLU A 118 -4.82 14.73 13.97
CA GLU A 118 -4.23 16.07 14.01
C GLU A 118 -2.94 16.20 13.15
N VAL A 119 -2.89 15.49 12.03
CA VAL A 119 -1.72 15.49 11.14
C VAL A 119 -1.72 16.81 10.38
N ASN A 120 -0.63 17.57 10.52
CA ASN A 120 -0.46 18.89 9.88
C ASN A 120 -0.77 18.90 8.38
N ASN A 121 -0.43 17.83 7.67
CA ASN A 121 -0.72 17.69 6.24
C ASN A 121 -2.10 17.08 6.02
N GLU A 122 -3.08 17.92 5.65
CA GLU A 122 -4.46 17.54 5.33
C GLU A 122 -4.61 16.55 4.17
N ARG A 123 -3.58 16.39 3.34
CA ARG A 123 -3.59 15.46 2.20
C ARG A 123 -3.06 14.07 2.55
N THR A 124 -2.63 13.86 3.79
CA THR A 124 -2.09 12.57 4.24
C THR A 124 -3.19 11.51 4.19
N LYS A 125 -2.92 10.45 3.42
CA LYS A 125 -3.82 9.31 3.27
C LYS A 125 -3.22 8.11 3.99
N GLN A 126 -3.94 7.61 4.98
CA GLN A 126 -3.60 6.33 5.57
C GLN A 126 -4.07 5.21 4.65
N LEU A 127 -3.38 4.07 4.68
CA LEU A 127 -3.67 2.95 3.80
C LEU A 127 -3.46 1.58 4.45
N ARG A 128 -4.27 0.60 4.04
CA ARG A 128 -4.20 -0.78 4.51
C ARG A 128 -4.74 -1.72 3.43
N ILE A 129 -4.13 -2.90 3.27
CA ILE A 129 -4.71 -3.93 2.41
C ILE A 129 -6.06 -4.41 2.96
N ASN A 130 -7.07 -4.54 2.09
CA ASN A 130 -8.39 -5.04 2.48
C ASN A 130 -8.59 -6.51 2.06
N SER A 131 -9.80 -7.05 2.27
CA SER A 131 -10.11 -8.45 1.92
C SER A 131 -9.98 -8.73 0.42
N TRP A 132 -10.40 -7.80 -0.44
CA TRP A 132 -10.26 -7.92 -1.89
C TRP A 132 -8.80 -7.87 -2.34
N GLY A 133 -7.98 -7.02 -1.72
CA GLY A 133 -6.54 -6.98 -2.00
C GLY A 133 -5.84 -8.28 -1.64
N ARG A 134 -6.20 -8.90 -0.50
CA ARG A 134 -5.68 -10.23 -0.12
C ARG A 134 -6.16 -11.31 -1.08
N GLN A 135 -7.44 -11.31 -1.42
CA GLN A 135 -7.97 -12.23 -2.42
C GLN A 135 -7.27 -12.07 -3.77
N TYR A 136 -6.99 -10.85 -4.21
CA TYR A 136 -6.24 -10.61 -5.46
C TYR A 136 -4.84 -11.21 -5.41
N ILE A 137 -4.13 -11.04 -4.28
CA ILE A 137 -2.81 -11.66 -4.06
C ILE A 137 -2.89 -13.18 -4.22
N ASP A 138 -3.91 -13.81 -3.64
CA ASP A 138 -4.09 -15.26 -3.64
C ASP A 138 -4.49 -15.77 -5.04
N ASP A 139 -5.53 -15.17 -5.65
CA ASP A 139 -6.09 -15.54 -6.96
C ASP A 139 -5.08 -15.36 -8.10
N GLN A 140 -4.14 -14.42 -7.96
CA GLN A 140 -3.09 -14.17 -8.95
C GLN A 140 -1.75 -14.79 -8.56
N HIS A 141 -1.71 -15.56 -7.46
CA HIS A 141 -0.51 -16.20 -6.92
C HIS A 141 0.68 -15.23 -6.80
N LEU A 142 0.42 -13.98 -6.39
CA LEU A 142 1.42 -12.93 -6.41
C LEU A 142 2.61 -13.25 -5.51
N LEU A 143 2.39 -13.92 -4.38
CA LEU A 143 3.49 -14.31 -3.49
C LEU A 143 4.47 -15.29 -4.14
N ASN A 144 3.99 -16.15 -5.05
CA ASN A 144 4.84 -17.06 -5.82
C ASN A 144 5.47 -16.35 -7.01
N LYS A 145 4.67 -15.54 -7.73
CA LYS A 145 5.13 -14.74 -8.87
C LYS A 145 6.27 -13.79 -8.49
N TYR A 146 6.19 -13.19 -7.31
CA TYR A 146 7.15 -12.21 -6.78
C TYR A 146 7.91 -12.75 -5.56
N SER A 147 8.20 -14.06 -5.52
CA SER A 147 8.78 -14.71 -4.33
C SER A 147 10.07 -14.03 -3.84
N ASN A 148 10.96 -13.66 -4.76
CA ASN A 148 12.20 -12.96 -4.45
C ASN A 148 11.97 -11.57 -3.83
N ASP A 149 10.99 -10.82 -4.36
CA ASP A 149 10.63 -9.50 -3.84
C ASP A 149 9.97 -9.62 -2.46
N VAL A 150 9.09 -10.61 -2.27
CA VAL A 150 8.46 -10.91 -0.98
C VAL A 150 9.54 -11.22 0.07
N GLU A 151 10.52 -12.05 -0.25
CA GLU A 151 11.60 -12.42 0.66
C GLU A 151 12.44 -11.19 1.04
N LYS A 152 12.88 -10.42 0.04
CA LYS A 152 13.66 -9.19 0.26
C LYS A 152 12.92 -8.15 1.08
N MET A 153 11.66 -7.85 0.74
CA MET A 153 10.83 -6.91 1.51
C MET A 153 10.62 -7.40 2.94
N THR A 154 10.38 -8.71 3.12
CA THR A 154 10.21 -9.29 4.46
C THR A 154 11.47 -9.12 5.28
N LEU A 155 12.64 -9.48 4.73
CA LEU A 155 13.93 -9.34 5.42
C LEU A 155 14.24 -7.87 5.74
N CYS A 156 14.08 -6.99 4.76
CA CYS A 156 14.29 -5.54 4.91
C CYS A 156 13.44 -4.98 6.05
N PHE A 157 12.14 -5.23 6.02
CA PHE A 157 11.25 -4.67 7.03
C PHE A 157 11.40 -5.36 8.40
N SER A 158 11.64 -6.67 8.45
CA SER A 158 11.94 -7.35 9.72
C SER A 158 13.19 -6.77 10.40
N ASN A 159 14.25 -6.47 9.65
CA ASN A 159 15.45 -5.85 10.21
C ASN A 159 15.17 -4.41 10.66
N TYR A 160 14.52 -3.62 9.81
CA TYR A 160 14.12 -2.25 10.14
C TYR A 160 13.26 -2.17 11.40
N LEU A 161 12.28 -3.08 11.53
CA LEU A 161 11.41 -3.15 12.71
C LEU A 161 12.21 -3.53 13.96
N LYS A 162 13.16 -4.46 13.87
CA LYS A 162 14.01 -4.86 15.00
C LYS A 162 14.90 -3.71 15.48
N GLU A 163 15.46 -2.94 14.55
CA GLU A 163 16.25 -1.75 14.87
C GLU A 163 15.41 -0.68 15.58
N ASN A 164 14.14 -0.55 15.21
CA ASN A 164 13.19 0.42 15.75
C ASN A 164 12.18 -0.19 16.73
N ARG A 165 12.51 -1.35 17.34
CA ARG A 165 11.51 -2.20 18.01
C ARG A 165 10.80 -1.49 19.16
N SER A 166 11.53 -0.71 19.96
CA SER A 166 10.93 0.03 21.09
C SER A 166 9.84 0.98 20.61
N ILE A 167 10.10 1.74 19.54
CA ILE A 167 9.15 2.70 18.97
C ILE A 167 7.91 1.97 18.44
N TYR A 168 8.10 0.84 17.75
CA TYR A 168 6.98 0.05 17.24
C TYR A 168 6.11 -0.55 18.34
N VAL A 169 6.70 -1.06 19.42
CA VAL A 169 5.93 -1.59 20.56
C VAL A 169 5.06 -0.49 21.15
N GLU A 170 5.65 0.66 21.49
CA GLU A 170 4.91 1.79 22.05
C GLU A 170 3.81 2.28 21.11
N LEU A 171 4.11 2.36 19.79
CA LEU A 171 3.10 2.71 18.79
C LEU A 171 1.95 1.70 18.79
N THR A 172 2.22 0.40 18.78
CA THR A 172 1.16 -0.61 18.76
C THR A 172 0.27 -0.57 20.00
N GLU A 173 0.82 -0.20 21.16
CA GLU A 173 0.06 -0.01 22.40
C GLU A 173 -0.83 1.25 22.33
N LEU A 174 -0.28 2.39 21.86
CA LEU A 174 -1.03 3.64 21.69
C LEU A 174 -2.16 3.50 20.68
N LEU A 175 -1.91 2.80 19.58
CA LEU A 175 -2.85 2.61 18.48
C LEU A 175 -4.06 1.73 18.83
N LEU A 176 -4.05 1.08 20.00
CA LEU A 176 -5.18 0.33 20.54
C LEU A 176 -6.01 1.15 21.55
N GLN A 177 -5.57 2.37 21.90
CA GLN A 177 -6.27 3.24 22.83
C GLN A 177 -7.28 4.15 22.11
N PRO A 178 -8.29 4.70 22.82
CA PRO A 178 -9.15 5.75 22.27
C PRO A 178 -8.33 6.96 21.82
N ILE A 179 -8.58 7.45 20.60
CA ILE A 179 -7.85 8.58 20.04
C ILE A 179 -8.30 9.88 20.71
N THR A 180 -7.43 10.40 21.57
CA THR A 180 -7.51 11.75 22.15
C THR A 180 -6.39 12.61 21.56
N SER A 181 -6.44 13.94 21.73
CA SER A 181 -5.37 14.83 21.24
C SER A 181 -3.98 14.46 21.81
N SER A 182 -3.92 14.01 23.08
CA SER A 182 -2.65 13.54 23.67
C SER A 182 -2.12 12.28 22.99
N ILE A 183 -2.99 11.27 22.80
CA ILE A 183 -2.62 10.02 22.12
C ILE A 183 -2.23 10.29 20.66
N SER A 184 -2.96 11.18 20.00
CA SER A 184 -2.68 11.62 18.63
C SER A 184 -1.32 12.29 18.50
N TYR A 185 -0.99 13.19 19.43
CA TYR A 185 0.32 13.82 19.51
C TYR A 185 1.42 12.76 19.72
N ASP A 186 1.22 11.84 20.66
CA ASP A 186 2.15 10.77 20.99
C ASP A 186 2.43 9.81 19.83
N ILE A 187 1.40 9.46 19.05
CA ILE A 187 1.54 8.67 17.81
C ILE A 187 2.36 9.48 16.79
N THR A 188 2.03 10.76 16.62
CA THR A 188 2.71 11.62 15.64
C THR A 188 4.19 11.78 15.97
N GLN A 189 4.55 12.01 17.25
CA GLN A 189 5.94 12.11 17.67
C GLN A 189 6.73 10.83 17.37
N ARG A 190 6.15 9.66 17.65
CA ARG A 190 6.82 8.37 17.38
C ARG A 190 6.99 8.11 15.89
N ASN A 191 5.97 8.40 15.08
CA ASN A 191 6.04 8.25 13.63
C ASN A 191 7.03 9.22 12.94
N GLN A 192 7.49 10.28 13.60
CA GLN A 192 8.55 11.15 13.03
C GLN A 192 9.90 10.45 12.93
N PHE A 193 10.12 9.41 13.73
CA PHE A 193 11.37 8.63 13.74
C PHE A 193 11.31 7.40 12.83
N LEU A 194 10.19 7.19 12.13
CA LEU A 194 9.97 6.02 11.29
C LEU A 194 9.75 6.40 9.82
N ASP A 195 10.38 5.64 8.94
CA ASP A 195 10.14 5.63 7.50
C ASP A 195 8.87 4.86 7.17
N ILE A 196 8.59 3.78 7.90
CA ILE A 196 7.35 3.00 7.81
C ILE A 196 6.48 3.32 9.03
N LYS A 197 5.48 4.19 8.83
CA LYS A 197 4.69 4.77 9.91
C LYS A 197 3.37 4.05 10.11
N LEU A 198 2.94 3.86 11.36
CA LEU A 198 1.72 3.11 11.70
C LEU A 198 0.58 4.01 12.18
N LEU A 199 -0.64 3.54 11.98
CA LEU A 199 -1.89 4.22 12.30
C LEU A 199 -3.03 3.21 12.54
N SER A 200 -4.17 3.65 13.10
CA SER A 200 -5.30 2.79 13.52
C SER A 200 -6.67 3.47 13.42
#